data_AF-A0A5K7XHM9-F1
#
_entry.id   AF-A0A5K7XHM9-F1
#
_cell.length_a   1.000
_cell.length_b   1.000
_cell.length_c   1.000
_cell.angle_alpha   90.00
_cell.angle_beta   90.00
_cell.angle_gamma   90.00
#
_symmetry.space_group_name_H-M   'P 1'
#
loop_
_entity.id
_entity.type
_entity.pdbx_description
1 polymer ?
#
loop_
_entity_poly.entity_id
_entity_poly.type
_entity_poly.pdbx_seq_one_letter_code
_entity_poly.pdbx_strand_id
1 'polypeptide(L)'
;MSASRENCLEVLAAAADSDKLAAVERRRFLRTGGIAAGAALVGLVARDADAQSATPPAGPRQQMALVRRHENDHVAFLLNGLGAAARPKPTFQNLQQPNLNAFLTVATALENTGVGAYLGAAPAILDASYLGAAASIALVEARHAGFFNSFRSKPMTLNAFGMELSFDAAFTPAQVGGAAGSFIASLNGGPPLDYSSTRSASNDVAILNFALALEYLEADFYNINVPLFYGV
;
A
#
# COMPACT_ATOMS: atom_id res chain seq x y z
N MET A 1 26.57 -42.97 29.97
CA MET A 1 25.85 -41.69 30.01
C MET A 1 26.85 -40.56 30.18
N SER A 2 27.38 -39.96 29.11
CA SER A 2 28.19 -38.72 29.22
C SER A 2 28.40 -37.92 27.93
N ALA A 3 28.00 -38.40 26.74
CA ALA A 3 28.31 -37.71 25.48
C ALA A 3 27.21 -36.75 24.98
N SER A 4 26.04 -36.70 25.62
CA SER A 4 24.88 -35.94 25.11
C SER A 4 24.69 -34.57 25.78
N ARG A 5 25.45 -34.25 26.84
CA ARG A 5 25.32 -32.97 27.57
C ARG A 5 26.36 -31.92 27.18
N GLU A 6 27.51 -32.31 26.64
CA GLU A 6 28.55 -31.36 26.20
C GLU A 6 28.16 -30.67 24.88
N ASN A 7 27.46 -31.36 23.98
CA ASN A 7 27.03 -30.80 22.70
C ASN A 7 25.89 -29.76 22.82
N CYS A 8 25.18 -29.72 23.95
CA CYS A 8 24.08 -28.77 24.16
C CYS A 8 24.60 -27.39 24.64
N LEU A 9 25.73 -27.37 25.36
CA LEU A 9 26.30 -26.13 25.89
C LEU A 9 27.10 -25.33 24.84
N GLU A 10 27.77 -26.01 23.89
CA GLU A 10 28.46 -25.33 22.78
C GLU A 10 27.49 -24.68 21.78
N VAL A 11 26.35 -25.31 21.51
CA VAL A 11 25.31 -24.76 20.63
C VAL A 11 24.65 -23.53 21.25
N LEU A 12 24.46 -23.51 22.58
CA LEU A 12 23.92 -22.35 23.30
C LEU A 12 24.92 -21.19 23.37
N ALA A 13 26.22 -21.46 23.47
CA ALA A 13 27.27 -20.44 23.44
C ALA A 13 27.43 -19.82 22.03
N ALA A 14 27.33 -20.61 20.97
CA ALA A 14 27.37 -20.13 19.59
C ALA A 14 26.14 -19.25 19.24
N ALA A 15 24.95 -19.60 19.75
CA ALA A 15 23.73 -18.80 19.58
C ALA A 15 23.83 -17.43 20.27
N ALA A 16 24.42 -17.40 21.48
CA ALA A 16 24.61 -16.16 22.24
C ALA A 16 25.64 -15.20 21.60
N ASP A 17 26.59 -15.72 20.81
CA ASP A 17 27.59 -14.91 20.12
C ASP A 17 27.08 -14.40 18.75
N SER A 18 26.26 -15.21 18.05
CA SER A 18 25.55 -14.74 16.84
C SER A 18 24.57 -13.60 17.14
N ASP A 19 23.92 -13.62 18.30
CA ASP A 19 23.01 -12.54 18.72
C ASP A 19 23.77 -11.24 19.07
N LYS A 20 24.97 -11.37 19.64
CA LYS A 20 25.84 -10.21 19.94
C LYS A 20 26.43 -9.62 18.68
N LEU A 21 26.88 -10.43 17.73
CA LEU A 21 27.34 -9.99 16.41
C LEU A 21 26.21 -9.29 15.64
N ALA A 22 25.01 -9.88 15.62
CA ALA A 22 23.84 -9.25 15.04
C ALA A 22 23.43 -7.95 15.75
N ALA A 23 23.64 -7.82 17.06
CA ALA A 23 23.38 -6.58 17.82
C ALA A 23 24.46 -5.50 17.63
N VAL A 24 25.68 -5.87 17.26
CA VAL A 24 26.78 -4.94 16.92
C VAL A 24 26.64 -4.45 15.47
N GLU A 25 26.25 -5.33 14.54
CA GLU A 25 25.95 -4.95 13.15
C GLU A 25 24.70 -4.05 13.06
N ARG A 26 23.64 -4.35 13.83
CA ARG A 26 22.45 -3.48 13.97
C ARG A 26 22.80 -2.08 14.48
N ARG A 27 23.78 -1.96 15.38
CA ARG A 27 24.25 -0.66 15.89
C ARG A 27 25.13 0.11 14.92
N ARG A 28 25.81 -0.58 14.00
CA ARG A 28 26.63 0.04 12.96
C ARG A 28 25.79 0.50 11.77
N PHE A 29 24.74 -0.26 11.43
CA PHE A 29 23.79 0.07 10.37
C PHE A 29 23.03 1.38 10.65
N LEU A 30 22.72 1.68 11.91
CA LEU A 30 22.00 2.90 12.32
C LEU A 30 22.84 4.20 12.33
N ARG A 31 24.16 4.14 12.08
CA ARG A 31 25.06 5.31 12.20
C ARG A 31 25.50 5.96 10.89
N THR A 32 25.10 5.43 9.75
CA THR A 32 25.32 6.04 8.44
C THR A 32 23.95 6.34 7.82
N GLY A 33 23.66 7.63 7.64
CA GLY A 33 22.35 8.14 7.24
C GLY A 33 21.79 7.47 5.98
N GLY A 34 20.52 7.08 6.06
CA GLY A 34 19.78 6.48 4.94
C GLY A 34 18.67 5.48 5.34
N ILE A 35 18.11 5.55 6.56
CA ILE A 35 17.15 4.54 7.05
C ILE A 35 15.92 5.18 7.71
N ALA A 36 15.30 6.15 7.05
CA ALA A 36 13.93 6.54 7.43
C ALA A 36 12.92 5.54 6.83
N ALA A 37 13.03 5.24 5.54
CA ALA A 37 12.13 4.33 4.83
C ALA A 37 12.25 2.87 5.29
N GLY A 38 13.47 2.37 5.50
CA GLY A 38 13.69 0.98 5.96
C GLY A 38 13.16 0.71 7.37
N ALA A 39 13.28 1.67 8.28
CA ALA A 39 12.74 1.54 9.64
C ALA A 39 11.20 1.67 9.67
N ALA A 40 10.63 2.53 8.82
CA ALA A 40 9.19 2.64 8.64
C ALA A 40 8.59 1.36 8.00
N LEU A 41 9.23 0.80 6.97
CA LEU A 41 8.85 -0.49 6.38
C LEU A 41 8.92 -1.62 7.43
N VAL A 42 10.02 -1.72 8.19
CA VAL A 42 10.15 -2.74 9.24
C VAL A 42 9.11 -2.56 10.35
N GLY A 43 8.76 -1.32 10.71
CA GLY A 43 7.73 -1.01 11.70
C GLY A 43 6.29 -1.34 11.25
N LEU A 44 5.96 -1.17 9.96
CA LEU A 44 4.67 -1.57 9.39
C LEU A 44 4.56 -3.10 9.29
N VAL A 45 5.58 -3.76 8.74
CA VAL A 45 5.62 -5.23 8.55
C VAL A 45 5.56 -5.96 9.90
N ALA A 46 6.11 -5.38 10.97
CA ALA A 46 6.05 -5.96 12.31
C ALA A 46 4.64 -5.88 12.96
N ARG A 47 3.78 -4.94 12.54
CA ARG A 47 2.37 -4.89 13.01
C ARG A 47 1.53 -6.00 12.38
N ASP A 48 1.85 -6.40 11.15
CA ASP A 48 1.13 -7.43 10.41
C ASP A 48 1.46 -8.87 10.85
N ALA A 49 2.65 -9.08 11.40
CA ALA A 49 3.12 -10.42 11.78
C ALA A 49 2.37 -11.03 12.99
N ASP A 50 1.69 -10.22 13.79
CA ASP A 50 1.10 -10.65 15.08
C ASP A 50 -0.30 -11.29 14.97
N ALA A 51 -0.85 -11.50 13.76
CA ALA A 51 -2.27 -11.86 13.60
C ALA A 51 -2.60 -13.05 12.67
N GLN A 52 -1.66 -13.90 12.26
CA GLN A 52 -2.00 -15.07 11.42
C GLN A 52 -1.42 -16.40 11.93
N SER A 53 -2.06 -16.95 12.97
CA SER A 53 -2.09 -18.41 13.17
C SER A 53 -3.13 -19.01 12.21
N ALA A 54 -2.72 -19.99 11.38
CA ALA A 54 -3.53 -20.81 10.45
C ALA A 54 -5.07 -20.61 10.50
N THR A 55 -5.55 -19.50 9.94
CA THR A 55 -6.98 -19.21 9.83
C THR A 55 -7.51 -19.88 8.55
N PRO A 56 -8.74 -20.44 8.53
CA PRO A 56 -9.41 -20.80 7.28
C PRO A 56 -9.39 -19.63 6.28
N PRO A 57 -9.54 -19.88 4.96
CA PRO A 57 -9.55 -18.83 3.96
C PRO A 57 -10.51 -17.73 4.37
N ALA A 58 -10.00 -16.50 4.46
CA ALA A 58 -10.80 -15.36 4.91
C ALA A 58 -12.03 -15.21 4.01
N GLY A 59 -13.22 -15.34 4.60
CA GLY A 59 -14.48 -15.13 3.89
C GLY A 59 -14.63 -13.67 3.43
N PRO A 60 -15.62 -13.37 2.57
CA PRO A 60 -15.81 -12.03 1.99
C PRO A 60 -15.74 -10.88 3.00
N ARG A 61 -16.42 -11.04 4.15
CA ARG A 61 -16.42 -10.06 5.26
C ARG A 61 -15.01 -9.77 5.80
N GLN A 62 -14.18 -10.80 5.96
CA GLN A 62 -12.83 -10.64 6.48
C GLN A 62 -11.89 -10.04 5.44
N GLN A 63 -12.05 -10.40 4.17
CA GLN A 63 -11.31 -9.78 3.06
C GLN A 63 -11.61 -8.29 2.94
N MET A 64 -12.89 -7.91 3.01
CA MET A 64 -13.28 -6.49 2.96
C MET A 64 -12.75 -5.70 4.17
N ALA A 65 -12.72 -6.33 5.35
CA ALA A 65 -12.10 -5.71 6.52
C ALA A 65 -10.57 -5.58 6.39
N LEU A 66 -9.91 -6.48 5.65
CA LEU A 66 -8.47 -6.40 5.35
C LEU A 66 -8.19 -5.26 4.36
N VAL A 67 -8.89 -5.22 3.22
CA VAL A 67 -8.76 -4.13 2.23
C VAL A 67 -8.93 -2.77 2.90
N ARG A 68 -10.02 -2.57 3.65
CA ARG A 68 -10.23 -1.32 4.39
C ARG A 68 -9.05 -0.98 5.32
N ARG A 69 -8.46 -1.96 6.01
CA ARG A 69 -7.31 -1.70 6.87
C ARG A 69 -6.08 -1.29 6.06
N HIS A 70 -5.77 -2.03 4.99
CA HIS A 70 -4.64 -1.72 4.13
C HIS A 70 -4.74 -0.29 3.57
N GLU A 71 -5.91 0.17 3.10
CA GLU A 71 -6.03 1.55 2.60
C GLU A 71 -5.77 2.60 3.68
N ASN A 72 -6.19 2.35 4.92
CA ASN A 72 -5.87 3.23 6.04
C ASN A 72 -4.37 3.18 6.39
N ASP A 73 -3.75 2.01 6.27
CA ASP A 73 -2.33 1.82 6.54
C ASP A 73 -1.45 2.43 5.43
N HIS A 74 -1.88 2.40 4.17
CA HIS A 74 -1.23 3.12 3.05
C HIS A 74 -1.22 4.62 3.30
N VAL A 75 -2.37 5.20 3.68
CA VAL A 75 -2.48 6.61 4.08
C VAL A 75 -1.50 6.94 5.21
N ALA A 76 -1.50 6.12 6.27
CA ALA A 76 -0.62 6.34 7.42
C ALA A 76 0.86 6.25 7.02
N PHE A 77 1.22 5.29 6.17
CA PHE A 77 2.56 5.11 5.64
C PHE A 77 3.03 6.33 4.84
N LEU A 78 2.20 6.81 3.90
CA LEU A 78 2.53 7.98 3.08
C LEU A 78 2.60 9.27 3.90
N LEU A 79 1.70 9.47 4.86
CA LEU A 79 1.75 10.59 5.80
C LEU A 79 3.06 10.61 6.60
N ASN A 80 3.49 9.45 7.10
CA ASN A 80 4.75 9.33 7.81
C ASN A 80 5.95 9.61 6.91
N GLY A 81 5.93 9.15 5.66
CA GLY A 81 6.99 9.38 4.69
C GLY A 81 7.10 10.84 4.23
N LEU A 82 5.96 11.50 4.00
CA LEU A 82 5.89 12.89 3.53
C LEU A 82 6.13 13.89 4.66
N GLY A 83 5.72 13.59 5.90
CA GLY A 83 5.82 14.50 7.03
C GLY A 83 5.19 15.86 6.73
N ALA A 84 5.94 16.95 6.92
CA ALA A 84 5.46 18.31 6.66
C ALA A 84 5.19 18.60 5.17
N ALA A 85 5.69 17.78 4.25
CA ALA A 85 5.42 17.91 2.82
C ALA A 85 4.09 17.26 2.39
N ALA A 86 3.38 16.60 3.32
CA ALA A 86 2.09 15.98 3.03
C ALA A 86 1.05 17.05 2.71
N ARG A 87 0.33 16.84 1.61
CA ARG A 87 -0.77 17.71 1.22
C ARG A 87 -1.96 17.56 2.18
N PRO A 88 -2.76 18.62 2.36
CA PRO A 88 -4.04 18.50 3.05
C PRO A 88 -4.92 17.44 2.37
N LYS A 89 -5.66 16.69 3.19
CA LYS A 89 -6.63 15.70 2.71
C LYS A 89 -7.73 16.40 1.87
N PRO A 90 -8.00 15.94 0.64
CA PRO A 90 -9.15 16.40 -0.15
C PRO A 90 -10.47 16.15 0.55
N THR A 91 -11.52 16.86 0.12
CA THR A 91 -12.89 16.48 0.46
C THR A 91 -13.49 15.69 -0.69
N PHE A 92 -14.21 14.63 -0.35
CA PHE A 92 -14.80 13.72 -1.32
C PHE A 92 -16.33 13.75 -1.27
N GLN A 93 -16.93 13.32 -2.37
CA GLN A 93 -18.36 13.23 -2.61
C GLN A 93 -18.70 11.91 -3.31
N ASN A 94 -19.97 11.53 -3.31
CA ASN A 94 -20.48 10.34 -4.01
C ASN A 94 -19.83 9.00 -3.56
N LEU A 95 -19.27 8.95 -2.35
CA LEU A 95 -18.56 7.76 -1.86
C LEU A 95 -19.51 6.65 -1.42
N GLN A 96 -20.60 6.98 -0.72
CA GLN A 96 -21.57 5.98 -0.25
C GLN A 96 -22.31 5.37 -1.43
N GLN A 97 -22.22 4.05 -1.60
CA GLN A 97 -22.84 3.35 -2.71
C GLN A 97 -24.25 2.87 -2.34
N PRO A 98 -25.19 2.85 -3.30
CA PRO A 98 -26.60 2.54 -3.01
C PRO A 98 -26.86 1.05 -2.78
N ASN A 99 -25.94 0.16 -3.20
CA ASN A 99 -26.07 -1.28 -3.02
C ASN A 99 -24.71 -1.98 -3.20
N LEU A 100 -24.67 -3.26 -2.82
CA LEU A 100 -23.45 -4.06 -2.88
C LEU A 100 -22.86 -4.15 -4.29
N ASN A 101 -23.69 -4.24 -5.34
CA ASN A 101 -23.17 -4.31 -6.71
C ASN A 101 -22.50 -2.99 -7.14
N ALA A 102 -23.08 -1.84 -6.77
CA ALA A 102 -22.47 -0.54 -7.03
C ALA A 102 -21.15 -0.39 -6.26
N PHE A 103 -21.12 -0.78 -4.98
CA PHE A 103 -19.88 -0.86 -4.19
C PHE A 103 -18.80 -1.68 -4.87
N LEU A 104 -19.09 -2.93 -5.22
CA LEU A 104 -18.10 -3.80 -5.86
C LEU A 104 -17.65 -3.27 -7.22
N THR A 105 -18.53 -2.60 -7.97
CA THR A 105 -18.19 -1.99 -9.26
C THR A 105 -17.19 -0.84 -9.09
N VAL A 106 -17.44 0.05 -8.13
CA VAL A 106 -16.55 1.17 -7.83
C VAL A 106 -15.24 0.67 -7.22
N ALA A 107 -15.30 -0.29 -6.30
CA ALA A 107 -14.11 -0.93 -5.72
C ALA A 107 -13.20 -1.51 -6.81
N THR A 108 -13.74 -2.32 -7.73
CA THR A 108 -12.95 -2.84 -8.86
C THR A 108 -12.31 -1.73 -9.69
N ALA A 109 -13.01 -0.61 -9.91
CA ALA A 109 -12.46 0.50 -10.71
C ALA A 109 -11.34 1.25 -9.97
N LEU A 110 -11.51 1.50 -8.67
CA LEU A 110 -10.52 2.20 -7.84
C LEU A 110 -9.22 1.40 -7.71
N GLU A 111 -9.29 0.14 -7.30
CA GLU A 111 -8.11 -0.72 -7.09
C GLU A 111 -7.29 -0.88 -8.38
N ASN A 112 -7.96 -1.07 -9.51
CA ASN A 112 -7.28 -1.12 -10.81
C ASN A 112 -6.70 0.23 -11.24
N THR A 113 -7.31 1.33 -10.81
CA THR A 113 -6.75 2.68 -11.01
C THR A 113 -5.50 2.87 -10.14
N GLY A 114 -5.50 2.37 -8.90
CA GLY A 114 -4.33 2.31 -8.01
C GLY A 114 -3.15 1.60 -8.67
N VAL A 115 -3.37 0.38 -9.18
CA VAL A 115 -2.35 -0.39 -9.94
C VAL A 115 -1.75 0.43 -11.08
N GLY A 116 -2.61 1.00 -11.94
CA GLY A 116 -2.18 1.81 -13.07
C GLY A 116 -1.42 3.08 -12.65
N ALA A 117 -1.87 3.75 -11.60
CA ALA A 117 -1.27 4.98 -11.07
C ALA A 117 0.15 4.72 -10.55
N TYR A 118 0.34 3.71 -9.69
CA TYR A 118 1.65 3.36 -9.17
C TYR A 118 2.61 2.91 -10.27
N LEU A 119 2.13 2.08 -11.20
CA LEU A 119 2.92 1.63 -12.34
C LEU A 119 3.34 2.80 -13.25
N GLY A 120 2.45 3.77 -13.46
CA GLY A 120 2.74 4.97 -14.25
C GLY A 120 3.70 5.95 -13.58
N ALA A 121 3.69 6.03 -12.25
CA ALA A 121 4.61 6.88 -11.50
C ALA A 121 6.00 6.25 -11.32
N ALA A 122 6.09 4.92 -11.24
CA ALA A 122 7.34 4.21 -10.91
C ALA A 122 8.57 4.62 -11.75
N PRO A 123 8.48 4.81 -13.09
CA PRO A 123 9.63 5.23 -13.88
C PRO A 123 10.14 6.64 -13.57
N ALA A 124 9.30 7.50 -12.97
CA ALA A 124 9.58 8.90 -12.68
C ALA A 124 10.10 9.14 -11.25
N ILE A 125 10.18 8.09 -10.43
CA ILE A 125 10.75 8.14 -9.07
C ILE A 125 12.29 8.13 -9.17
N LEU A 126 12.95 9.08 -8.49
CA LEU A 126 14.40 9.18 -8.39
C LEU A 126 14.95 8.33 -7.24
N ASP A 127 14.38 8.48 -6.05
CA ASP A 127 14.86 7.82 -4.84
C ASP A 127 14.45 6.34 -4.80
N ALA A 128 15.44 5.45 -4.74
CA ALA A 128 15.21 4.01 -4.74
C ALA A 128 14.41 3.51 -3.52
N SER A 129 14.50 4.21 -2.39
CA SER A 129 13.71 3.88 -1.19
C SER A 129 12.23 4.24 -1.37
N TYR A 130 11.94 5.37 -2.04
CA TYR A 130 10.57 5.72 -2.42
C TYR A 130 10.04 4.80 -3.51
N LEU A 131 10.88 4.37 -4.45
CA LEU A 131 10.48 3.38 -5.46
C LEU A 131 10.12 2.05 -4.81
N GLY A 132 10.94 1.56 -3.87
CA GLY A 132 10.66 0.32 -3.13
C GLY A 132 9.38 0.42 -2.29
N ALA A 133 9.15 1.57 -1.67
CA ALA A 133 7.92 1.85 -0.92
C ALA A 133 6.68 1.87 -1.83
N ALA A 134 6.71 2.64 -2.92
CA ALA A 134 5.63 2.70 -3.90
C ALA A 134 5.34 1.33 -4.52
N ALA A 135 6.38 0.56 -4.84
CA ALA A 135 6.23 -0.80 -5.34
C ALA A 135 5.55 -1.73 -4.31
N SER A 136 5.83 -1.57 -3.02
CA SER A 136 5.18 -2.38 -1.98
C SER A 136 3.67 -2.15 -1.92
N ILE A 137 3.22 -0.90 -2.04
CA ILE A 137 1.79 -0.55 -2.09
C ILE A 137 1.18 -1.09 -3.38
N ALA A 138 1.82 -0.84 -4.53
CA ALA A 138 1.35 -1.32 -5.84
C ALA A 138 1.10 -2.85 -5.89
N LEU A 139 1.92 -3.64 -5.17
CA LEU A 139 1.73 -5.09 -5.08
C LEU A 139 0.51 -5.48 -4.24
N VAL A 140 0.14 -4.68 -3.24
CA VAL A 140 -1.08 -4.84 -2.44
C VAL A 140 -2.30 -4.44 -3.26
N GLU A 141 -2.26 -3.28 -3.93
CA GLU A 141 -3.28 -2.81 -4.89
C GLU A 141 -3.57 -3.89 -5.95
N ALA A 142 -2.54 -4.50 -6.54
CA ALA A 142 -2.72 -5.55 -7.54
C ALA A 142 -3.43 -6.80 -6.97
N ARG A 143 -3.19 -7.14 -5.69
CA ARG A 143 -3.88 -8.26 -5.03
C ARG A 143 -5.33 -7.92 -4.74
N HIS A 144 -5.62 -6.69 -4.33
CA HIS A 144 -6.99 -6.22 -4.15
C HIS A 144 -7.75 -6.19 -5.48
N ALA A 145 -7.17 -5.61 -6.53
CA ALA A 145 -7.73 -5.60 -7.88
C ALA A 145 -8.07 -7.01 -8.37
N GLY A 146 -7.13 -7.96 -8.24
CA GLY A 146 -7.35 -9.37 -8.55
C GLY A 146 -8.45 -10.02 -7.71
N PHE A 147 -8.53 -9.69 -6.42
CA PHE A 147 -9.59 -10.14 -5.53
C PHE A 147 -10.96 -9.62 -5.99
N PHE A 148 -11.14 -8.32 -6.21
CA PHE A 148 -12.42 -7.75 -6.64
C PHE A 148 -12.84 -8.22 -8.03
N ASN A 149 -11.89 -8.38 -8.95
CA ASN A 149 -12.13 -9.00 -10.25
C ASN A 149 -12.68 -10.41 -10.08
N SER A 150 -12.02 -11.27 -9.29
CA SER A 150 -12.49 -12.64 -9.02
C SER A 150 -13.84 -12.66 -8.32
N PHE A 151 -14.05 -11.75 -7.35
CA PHE A 151 -15.28 -11.63 -6.59
C PHE A 151 -16.48 -11.31 -7.48
N ARG A 152 -16.24 -10.61 -8.59
CA ARG A 152 -17.23 -10.27 -9.62
C ARG A 152 -17.23 -11.27 -10.78
N SER A 153 -16.61 -12.44 -10.63
CA SER A 153 -16.50 -13.47 -11.67
C SER A 153 -15.85 -12.95 -12.97
N LYS A 154 -14.82 -12.10 -12.83
CA LYS A 154 -14.00 -11.58 -13.93
C LYS A 154 -12.59 -12.19 -13.88
N PRO A 155 -11.85 -12.19 -15.00
CA PRO A 155 -10.42 -12.49 -14.98
C PRO A 155 -9.68 -11.60 -13.97
N MET A 156 -8.79 -12.18 -13.16
CA MET A 156 -8.02 -11.44 -12.15
C MET A 156 -7.19 -10.30 -12.76
N THR A 157 -6.79 -10.45 -14.02
CA THR A 157 -5.90 -9.59 -14.79
C THR A 157 -6.63 -8.52 -15.62
N LEU A 158 -7.91 -8.25 -15.35
CA LEU A 158 -8.59 -7.10 -15.95
C LEU A 158 -8.10 -5.80 -15.31
N ASN A 159 -7.61 -4.86 -16.12
CA ASN A 159 -7.28 -3.51 -15.67
C ASN A 159 -8.51 -2.59 -15.57
N ALA A 160 -8.31 -1.31 -15.23
CA ALA A 160 -9.42 -0.35 -14.99
C ALA A 160 -10.24 -0.03 -16.25
N PHE A 161 -9.72 -0.35 -17.44
CA PHE A 161 -10.41 -0.21 -18.73
C PHE A 161 -11.14 -1.51 -19.15
N GLY A 162 -11.13 -2.54 -18.30
CA GLY A 162 -11.76 -3.83 -18.59
C GLY A 162 -10.99 -4.67 -19.62
N MET A 163 -9.70 -4.38 -19.83
CA MET A 163 -8.85 -5.13 -20.74
C MET A 163 -8.08 -6.22 -19.98
N GLU A 164 -8.12 -7.46 -20.49
CA GLU A 164 -7.28 -8.55 -20.01
C GLU A 164 -5.93 -8.46 -20.71
N LEU A 165 -4.86 -8.36 -19.92
CA LEU A 165 -3.50 -8.18 -20.44
C LEU A 165 -2.51 -9.04 -19.64
N SER A 166 -1.47 -9.52 -20.32
CA SER A 166 -0.31 -10.16 -19.65
C SER A 166 0.59 -9.18 -18.90
N PHE A 167 0.43 -7.88 -19.17
CA PHE A 167 1.16 -6.79 -18.52
C PHE A 167 0.18 -5.66 -18.20
N ASP A 168 0.22 -5.14 -16.98
CA ASP A 168 -0.62 -4.01 -16.59
C ASP A 168 -0.29 -2.73 -17.36
N ALA A 169 -1.29 -1.86 -17.45
CA ALA A 169 -1.17 -0.59 -18.15
C ALA A 169 -0.82 0.55 -17.18
N ALA A 170 0.30 1.20 -17.40
CA ALA A 170 0.68 2.43 -16.71
C ALA A 170 -0.32 3.56 -17.01
N PHE A 171 -0.79 4.26 -15.97
CA PHE A 171 -1.70 5.39 -16.11
C PHE A 171 -0.96 6.71 -15.94
N THR A 172 -1.34 7.68 -16.77
CA THR A 172 -0.94 9.08 -16.59
C THR A 172 -1.76 9.74 -15.48
N PRO A 173 -1.27 10.84 -14.87
CA PRO A 173 -2.06 11.64 -13.92
C PRO A 173 -3.44 12.02 -14.45
N ALA A 174 -3.54 12.33 -15.75
CA ALA A 174 -4.79 12.68 -16.40
C ALA A 174 -5.78 11.49 -16.46
N GLN A 175 -5.31 10.27 -16.73
CA GLN A 175 -6.17 9.07 -16.75
C GLN A 175 -6.69 8.75 -15.35
N VAL A 176 -5.84 8.83 -14.34
CA VAL A 176 -6.24 8.68 -12.93
C VAL A 176 -7.25 9.75 -12.54
N GLY A 177 -7.01 11.01 -12.92
CA GLY A 177 -7.95 12.11 -12.71
C GLY A 177 -9.30 11.89 -13.40
N GLY A 178 -9.33 11.25 -14.56
CA GLY A 178 -10.56 10.85 -15.24
C GLY A 178 -11.34 9.76 -14.49
N ALA A 179 -10.64 8.80 -13.87
CA ALA A 179 -11.25 7.71 -13.12
C ALA A 179 -11.74 8.13 -11.72
N ALA A 180 -10.97 8.96 -11.02
CA ALA A 180 -11.22 9.34 -9.63
C ALA A 180 -11.88 10.73 -9.46
N GLY A 181 -11.80 11.60 -10.47
CA GLY A 181 -12.14 13.02 -10.34
C GLY A 181 -13.58 13.30 -9.96
N SER A 182 -14.53 12.43 -10.34
CA SER A 182 -15.95 12.58 -9.98
C SER A 182 -16.22 12.44 -8.48
N PHE A 183 -15.31 11.82 -7.73
CA PHE A 183 -15.37 11.69 -6.28
C PHE A 183 -14.73 12.87 -5.54
N ILE A 184 -13.96 13.73 -6.21
CA ILE A 184 -13.28 14.87 -5.57
C ILE A 184 -14.23 16.07 -5.56
N ALA A 185 -14.66 16.50 -4.37
CA ALA A 185 -15.44 17.73 -4.19
C ALA A 185 -14.53 18.95 -4.13
N SER A 186 -13.40 18.84 -3.44
CA SER A 186 -12.36 19.87 -3.38
C SER A 186 -11.01 19.25 -3.07
N LEU A 187 -9.95 19.78 -3.67
CA LEU A 187 -8.58 19.39 -3.33
C LEU A 187 -8.13 19.89 -1.97
N ASN A 188 -8.88 20.81 -1.35
CA ASN A 188 -8.57 21.41 -0.05
C ASN A 188 -7.18 22.09 -0.02
N GLY A 189 -6.76 22.66 -1.16
CA GLY A 189 -5.45 23.26 -1.35
C GLY A 189 -4.33 22.24 -1.56
N GLY A 190 -3.12 22.59 -1.13
CA GLY A 190 -1.91 21.78 -1.33
C GLY A 190 -1.33 21.86 -2.75
N PRO A 191 -0.24 21.11 -3.01
CA PRO A 191 0.33 21.01 -4.36
C PRO A 191 -0.67 20.38 -5.35
N PRO A 192 -0.54 20.71 -6.65
CA PRO A 192 -1.31 20.05 -7.71
C PRO A 192 -1.13 18.54 -7.68
N LEU A 193 -2.18 17.81 -8.06
CA LEU A 193 -2.14 16.36 -8.29
C LEU A 193 -1.65 16.06 -9.70
N ASP A 194 -0.39 16.41 -9.94
CA ASP A 194 0.31 16.12 -11.18
C ASP A 194 1.81 15.93 -10.89
N TYR A 195 2.50 15.20 -11.77
CA TYR A 195 3.94 14.98 -11.67
C TYR A 195 4.58 14.90 -13.06
N SER A 196 5.87 15.22 -13.12
CA SER A 196 6.67 15.15 -14.34
C SER A 196 7.19 13.73 -14.57
N SER A 197 7.49 13.41 -15.83
CA SER A 197 8.26 12.22 -16.19
C SER A 197 9.76 12.37 -15.87
N THR A 198 10.23 13.58 -15.53
CA THR A 198 11.62 13.86 -15.21
C THR A 198 11.90 13.56 -13.73
N ARG A 199 12.80 12.60 -13.47
CA ARG A 199 13.24 12.23 -12.14
C ARG A 199 13.90 13.40 -11.42
N SER A 200 13.40 13.74 -10.24
CA SER A 200 14.01 14.72 -9.33
C SER A 200 13.42 14.53 -7.92
N ALA A 201 14.14 14.99 -6.89
CA ALA A 201 13.63 14.89 -5.52
C ALA A 201 12.30 15.66 -5.32
N SER A 202 12.11 16.79 -6.01
CA SER A 202 10.82 17.51 -5.99
C SER A 202 9.72 16.74 -6.70
N ASN A 203 10.05 16.01 -7.77
CA ASN A 203 9.10 15.14 -8.47
C ASN A 203 8.68 13.95 -7.62
N ASP A 204 9.60 13.38 -6.83
CA ASP A 204 9.26 12.30 -5.89
C ASP A 204 8.23 12.77 -4.87
N VAL A 205 8.40 13.97 -4.31
CA VAL A 205 7.41 14.56 -3.38
C VAL A 205 6.07 14.79 -4.07
N ALA A 206 6.05 15.18 -5.34
CA ALA A 206 4.82 15.31 -6.11
C ALA A 206 4.12 13.96 -6.33
N ILE A 207 4.87 12.91 -6.70
CA ILE A 207 4.38 11.53 -6.86
C ILE A 207 3.81 11.00 -5.55
N LEU A 208 4.50 11.18 -4.42
CA LEU A 208 4.03 10.70 -3.12
C LEU A 208 2.77 11.44 -2.68
N ASN A 209 2.67 12.75 -2.95
CA ASN A 209 1.44 13.52 -2.69
C ASN A 209 0.29 13.14 -3.61
N PHE A 210 0.61 12.73 -4.85
CA PHE A 210 -0.36 12.17 -5.78
C PHE A 210 -0.94 10.86 -5.26
N ALA A 211 -0.07 9.92 -4.88
CA ALA A 211 -0.44 8.65 -4.26
C ALA A 211 -1.30 8.89 -3.01
N LEU A 212 -0.85 9.77 -2.10
CA LEU A 212 -1.57 10.06 -0.85
C LEU A 212 -3.02 10.53 -1.11
N ALA A 213 -3.27 11.28 -2.17
CA ALA A 213 -4.62 11.72 -2.50
C ALA A 213 -5.53 10.59 -2.98
N LEU A 214 -4.96 9.61 -3.71
CA LEU A 214 -5.68 8.42 -4.15
C LEU A 214 -5.96 7.49 -2.96
N GLU A 215 -4.97 7.24 -2.11
CA GLU A 215 -5.15 6.45 -0.88
C GLU A 215 -6.18 7.07 0.06
N TYR A 216 -6.23 8.41 0.16
CA TYR A 216 -7.29 9.07 0.92
C TYR A 216 -8.69 8.81 0.38
N LEU A 217 -8.84 8.76 -0.95
CA LEU A 217 -10.11 8.48 -1.60
C LEU A 217 -10.55 7.04 -1.29
N GLU A 218 -9.65 6.08 -1.45
CA GLU A 218 -9.92 4.66 -1.21
C GLU A 218 -10.18 4.38 0.26
N ALA A 219 -9.37 4.94 1.16
CA ALA A 219 -9.59 4.84 2.60
C ALA A 219 -10.99 5.35 3.00
N ASP A 220 -11.41 6.53 2.54
CA ASP A 220 -12.76 7.05 2.84
C ASP A 220 -13.86 6.21 2.21
N PHE A 221 -13.66 5.77 0.96
CA PHE A 221 -14.60 4.91 0.26
C PHE A 221 -14.85 3.61 1.03
N TYR A 222 -13.79 2.91 1.49
CA TYR A 222 -13.94 1.67 2.25
C TYR A 222 -14.38 1.89 3.69
N ASN A 223 -13.96 2.98 4.34
CA ASN A 223 -14.44 3.33 5.68
C ASN A 223 -15.95 3.58 5.71
N ILE A 224 -16.54 4.07 4.61
CA ILE A 224 -17.99 4.24 4.47
C ILE A 224 -18.68 2.92 4.11
N ASN A 225 -18.21 2.23 3.07
CA ASN A 225 -18.99 1.16 2.46
C ASN A 225 -18.79 -0.22 3.11
N VAL A 226 -17.63 -0.51 3.71
CA VAL A 226 -17.40 -1.82 4.35
C VAL A 226 -18.31 -2.02 5.57
N PRO A 227 -18.43 -1.05 6.52
CA PRO A 227 -19.43 -1.17 7.58
C PRO A 227 -20.85 -1.31 7.05
N LEU A 228 -21.19 -0.55 5.99
CA LEU A 228 -22.53 -0.53 5.40
C LEU A 228 -22.96 -1.88 4.83
N PHE A 229 -22.07 -2.60 4.14
CA PHE A 229 -22.40 -3.85 3.47
C PHE A 229 -21.95 -5.12 4.20
N TYR A 230 -20.97 -5.02 5.11
CA TYR A 230 -20.36 -6.18 5.78
C TYR A 230 -20.40 -6.13 7.31
N GLY A 231 -20.84 -5.01 7.91
CA GLY A 231 -21.01 -4.86 9.35
C GLY A 231 -19.72 -5.10 10.14
N VAL A 232 -18.58 -4.65 9.60
CA VAL A 232 -17.23 -4.72 10.19
C VAL A 232 -16.51 -3.41 10.01
#